data_AF-A0A1T4SI83-F1
#
_entry.id   AF-A0A1T4SI83-F1
#
_cell.length_a   1.000
_cell.length_b   1.000
_cell.length_c   1.000
_cell.angle_alpha   90.00
_cell.angle_beta   90.00
_cell.angle_gamma   90.00
#
_symmetry.space_group_name_H-M   'P 1'
#
loop_
_entity.id
_entity.type
_entity.pdbx_description
1 polymer ?
#
loop_
_entity_poly.entity_id
_entity_poly.type
_entity_poly.pdbx_seq_one_letter_code
_entity_poly.pdbx_strand_id
1 'polypeptide(L)'
;MAPRLIGIQNGIIVFVFWSCVGLLLVSDWRLAIPFFAVYLFPIFLVVAWRSTKLSYNLSRQCGTLKAYVLEGFLVGFTVCIVFLGLSISSQAFAAGTVLDGADLTDIIKYVLFFVLPISVSVGLLGSAQGVLFFHLNRWQLAS
;
A
#
# COMPACT_ATOMS: atom_id res chain seq x y z
N MET A 1 -3.13 -24.95 -6.73
CA MET A 1 -3.81 -23.79 -7.38
C MET A 1 -2.93 -23.09 -8.43
N ALA A 2 -3.48 -22.42 -9.46
CA ALA A 2 -2.68 -21.71 -10.47
C ALA A 2 -2.04 -20.40 -9.92
N PRO A 3 -0.74 -20.13 -10.14
CA PRO A 3 -0.05 -18.94 -9.61
C PRO A 3 -0.69 -17.59 -9.97
N ARG A 4 -1.33 -17.51 -11.15
CA ARG A 4 -2.06 -16.32 -11.60
C ARG A 4 -3.30 -16.03 -10.75
N LEU A 5 -4.01 -17.07 -10.31
CA LEU A 5 -5.19 -16.95 -9.46
C LEU A 5 -4.80 -16.49 -8.05
N ILE A 6 -3.70 -17.01 -7.50
CA ILE A 6 -3.12 -16.58 -6.22
C ILE A 6 -2.74 -15.09 -6.29
N GLY A 7 -2.11 -14.66 -7.38
CA GLY A 7 -1.78 -13.25 -7.59
C GLY A 7 -3.00 -12.32 -7.59
N ILE A 8 -4.07 -12.72 -8.29
CA ILE A 8 -5.33 -11.96 -8.31
C ILE A 8 -5.97 -11.91 -6.91
N GLN A 9 -6.02 -13.03 -6.19
CA GLN A 9 -6.56 -13.08 -4.83
C GLN A 9 -5.80 -12.15 -3.88
N ASN A 10 -4.47 -12.21 -3.88
CA ASN A 10 -3.64 -11.34 -3.05
C ASN A 10 -3.84 -9.87 -3.42
N GLY A 11 -3.95 -9.57 -4.71
CA GLY A 11 -4.35 -8.23 -5.17
C GLY A 11 -5.67 -7.80 -4.52
N ILE A 12 -6.73 -8.62 -4.62
CA ILE A 12 -8.07 -8.25 -4.14
C ILE A 12 -8.04 -8.01 -2.63
N ILE A 13 -7.35 -8.87 -1.89
CA ILE A 13 -7.18 -8.72 -0.44
C ILE A 13 -6.49 -7.39 -0.10
N VAL A 14 -5.41 -7.05 -0.80
CA VAL A 14 -4.71 -5.77 -0.63
C VAL A 14 -5.63 -4.59 -0.97
N PHE A 15 -6.34 -4.65 -2.09
CA PHE A 15 -7.27 -3.59 -2.49
C PHE A 15 -8.36 -3.35 -1.45
N VAL A 16 -9.02 -4.42 -0.98
CA VAL A 16 -10.07 -4.33 0.03
C VAL A 16 -9.51 -3.82 1.35
N PHE A 17 -8.39 -4.38 1.83
CA PHE A 17 -7.79 -3.99 3.10
C PHE A 17 -7.42 -2.50 3.12
N TRP A 18 -6.68 -2.02 2.11
CA TRP A 18 -6.25 -0.63 2.07
C TRP A 18 -7.39 0.35 1.73
N SER A 19 -8.42 -0.10 1.00
CA SER A 19 -9.65 0.70 0.83
C SER A 19 -10.38 0.86 2.17
N CYS A 20 -10.50 -0.20 2.96
CA CYS A 20 -11.10 -0.13 4.30
C CYS A 20 -10.30 0.80 5.23
N VAL A 21 -8.97 0.64 5.28
CA VAL A 21 -8.09 1.53 6.05
C VAL A 21 -8.27 2.99 5.60
N GLY A 22 -8.32 3.21 4.28
CA GLY A 22 -8.50 4.55 3.72
C GLY A 22 -9.83 5.20 4.06
N LEU A 23 -10.92 4.45 3.96
CA LEU A 23 -12.27 4.93 4.30
C LEU A 23 -12.41 5.26 5.80
N LEU A 24 -11.69 4.56 6.67
CA LEU A 24 -11.66 4.87 8.11
C LEU A 24 -10.91 6.17 8.42
N LEU A 25 -10.00 6.60 7.54
CA LEU A 25 -9.18 7.79 7.74
C LEU A 25 -9.80 9.06 7.15
N VAL A 26 -10.85 8.95 6.34
CA VAL A 26 -11.46 10.11 5.66
C VAL A 26 -12.83 10.43 6.22
N SER A 27 -13.03 11.70 6.59
CA SER A 27 -14.29 12.24 7.11
C SER A 27 -15.43 12.24 6.07
N ASP A 28 -15.10 12.52 4.80
CA ASP A 28 -16.05 12.61 3.69
C ASP A 28 -15.90 11.44 2.70
N TRP A 29 -16.50 10.31 3.05
CA TRP A 29 -16.50 9.08 2.25
C TRP A 29 -16.97 9.28 0.79
N ARG A 30 -17.89 10.21 0.54
CA ARG A 30 -18.48 10.47 -0.80
C ARG A 30 -17.45 10.99 -1.81
N LEU A 31 -16.54 11.85 -1.37
CA LEU A 31 -15.43 12.34 -2.20
C LEU A 31 -14.25 11.37 -2.17
N ALA A 32 -14.06 10.64 -1.08
CA ALA A 32 -12.93 9.74 -0.92
C ALA A 32 -12.97 8.50 -1.84
N ILE A 33 -14.15 7.91 -2.02
CA ILE A 33 -14.35 6.67 -2.80
C ILE A 33 -13.80 6.76 -4.24
N PRO A 34 -14.16 7.78 -5.07
CA PRO A 34 -13.65 7.86 -6.44
C PRO A 34 -12.12 8.06 -6.48
N PHE A 35 -11.56 8.83 -5.55
CA PHE A 35 -10.11 9.00 -5.44
C PHE A 35 -9.43 7.70 -5.03
N PHE A 36 -9.97 6.98 -4.04
CA PHE A 36 -9.48 5.67 -3.66
C PHE A 36 -9.51 4.69 -4.82
N ALA A 37 -10.60 4.64 -5.59
CA ALA A 37 -10.67 3.79 -6.78
C ALA A 37 -9.56 4.15 -7.80
N VAL A 38 -9.35 5.43 -8.11
CA VAL A 38 -8.35 5.86 -9.11
C VAL A 38 -6.92 5.55 -8.69
N TYR A 39 -6.59 5.70 -7.39
CA TYR A 39 -5.21 5.55 -6.91
C TYR A 39 -4.89 4.15 -6.36
N LEU A 40 -5.85 3.46 -5.73
CA LEU A 40 -5.63 2.08 -5.27
C LEU A 40 -5.71 1.07 -6.41
N PHE A 41 -6.43 1.36 -7.50
CA PHE A 41 -6.50 0.44 -8.64
C PHE A 41 -5.15 0.17 -9.34
N PRO A 42 -4.31 1.17 -9.66
CA PRO A 42 -2.97 0.90 -10.21
C PRO A 42 -2.07 0.19 -9.19
N ILE A 43 -2.17 0.53 -7.90
CA ILE A 43 -1.44 -0.18 -6.83
C ILE A 43 -1.87 -1.65 -6.79
N PHE A 44 -3.17 -1.92 -6.86
CA PHE A 44 -3.74 -3.26 -6.96
C PHE A 44 -3.18 -4.04 -8.16
N LEU A 45 -3.15 -3.44 -9.35
CA LEU A 45 -2.60 -4.08 -10.55
C LEU A 45 -1.12 -4.44 -10.37
N VAL A 46 -0.32 -3.53 -9.80
CA VAL A 46 1.09 -3.78 -9.51
C VAL A 46 1.25 -4.92 -8.51
N VAL A 47 0.45 -4.92 -7.44
CA VAL A 47 0.45 -5.97 -6.41
C VAL A 47 0.05 -7.32 -6.99
N ALA A 48 -0.98 -7.36 -7.83
CA ALA A 48 -1.45 -8.60 -8.47
C ALA A 48 -0.38 -9.18 -9.40
N TRP A 49 0.28 -8.32 -10.19
CA TRP A 49 1.38 -8.74 -11.08
C TRP A 49 2.59 -9.24 -10.28
N ARG A 50 3.04 -8.49 -9.28
CA ARG A 50 4.19 -8.88 -8.44
C ARG A 50 3.90 -10.15 -7.62
N SER A 51 2.70 -10.26 -7.05
CA SER A 51 2.26 -11.47 -6.33
C SER A 51 2.18 -12.69 -7.24
N THR A 52 1.77 -12.51 -8.51
CA THR A 52 1.82 -13.59 -9.50
C THR A 52 3.25 -14.07 -9.74
N LYS A 53 4.20 -13.14 -9.92
CA LYS A 53 5.63 -13.46 -10.10
C LYS A 53 6.22 -14.16 -8.88
N LEU A 54 5.92 -13.66 -7.67
CA LEU A 54 6.34 -14.28 -6.41
C LEU A 54 5.75 -15.69 -6.23
N SER A 55 4.49 -15.90 -6.60
CA SER A 55 3.83 -17.21 -6.53
C SER A 55 4.45 -18.19 -7.52
N TYR A 56 4.84 -17.72 -8.70
CA TYR A 56 5.56 -18.53 -9.68
C TYR A 56 6.94 -18.95 -9.18
N ASN A 57 7.69 -18.02 -8.57
CA ASN A 57 8.97 -18.33 -7.92
C ASN A 57 8.79 -19.32 -6.77
N LEU A 58 7.72 -19.19 -5.97
CA LEU A 58 7.40 -20.11 -4.88
C LEU A 58 7.10 -21.52 -5.41
N SER A 59 6.33 -21.64 -6.49
CA SER A 59 6.05 -22.94 -7.14
C SER A 59 7.29 -23.63 -7.70
N ARG A 60 8.33 -22.86 -8.05
CA ARG A 60 9.64 -23.36 -8.49
C ARG A 60 10.62 -23.57 -7.33
N GLN A 61 10.18 -23.46 -6.08
CA GLN A 61 11.00 -23.52 -4.87
C GLN A 61 12.10 -22.44 -4.77
N CYS A 62 12.04 -21.40 -5.61
CA CYS A 62 12.97 -20.26 -5.59
C CYS A 62 12.44 -19.06 -4.79
N GLY A 63 11.19 -19.13 -4.31
CA GLY A 63 10.56 -18.05 -3.54
C GLY A 63 11.05 -18.02 -2.10
N THR A 64 11.56 -16.88 -1.64
CA THR A 64 12.02 -16.68 -0.26
C THR A 64 11.05 -15.81 0.53
N LEU A 65 10.93 -16.07 1.84
CA LEU A 65 10.14 -15.24 2.75
C LEU A 65 10.58 -13.77 2.72
N LYS A 66 11.90 -13.52 2.62
CA LYS A 66 12.48 -12.17 2.54
C LYS A 66 11.91 -11.36 1.36
N ALA A 67 11.72 -12.00 0.20
CA ALA A 67 11.15 -11.33 -0.98
C ALA A 67 9.70 -10.89 -0.73
N TYR A 68 8.90 -11.73 -0.08
CA TYR A 68 7.52 -11.39 0.29
C TYR A 68 7.44 -10.27 1.33
N VAL A 69 8.33 -10.27 2.32
CA VAL A 69 8.41 -9.22 3.35
C VAL A 69 8.77 -7.86 2.74
N LEU A 70 9.75 -7.85 1.83
CA LEU A 70 10.22 -6.62 1.18
C LEU A 70 9.18 -6.06 0.22
N GLU A 71 8.52 -6.92 -0.56
CA GLU A 71 7.42 -6.51 -1.44
C GLU A 71 6.24 -5.97 -0.63
N GLY A 72 5.89 -6.63 0.47
CA GLY A 72 4.90 -6.14 1.42
C GLY A 72 5.26 -4.76 1.97
N PHE A 73 6.52 -4.54 2.36
CA PHE A 73 7.01 -3.23 2.82
C PHE A 73 6.79 -2.14 1.77
N LEU A 74 7.26 -2.38 0.55
CA LEU A 74 7.19 -1.42 -0.55
C LEU A 74 5.75 -1.05 -0.88
N VAL A 75 4.84 -2.03 -0.87
CA VAL A 75 3.42 -1.80 -1.10
C VAL A 75 2.82 -0.94 0.01
N GLY A 76 3.02 -1.30 1.29
CA GLY A 76 2.51 -0.51 2.42
C GLY A 76 3.06 0.92 2.44
N PHE A 77 4.36 1.06 2.18
CA PHE A 77 5.03 2.36 2.11
C PHE A 77 4.47 3.24 0.97
N THR A 78 4.30 2.67 -0.23
CA THR A 78 3.76 3.37 -1.40
C THR A 78 2.32 3.81 -1.16
N VAL A 79 1.50 2.91 -0.59
CA VAL A 79 0.12 3.22 -0.22
C VAL A 79 0.09 4.40 0.75
N CYS A 80 0.91 4.37 1.80
CA CYS A 80 1.00 5.46 2.79
C CYS A 80 1.32 6.82 2.15
N ILE A 81 2.33 6.86 1.26
CA ILE A 81 2.71 8.10 0.57
C ILE A 81 1.55 8.65 -0.25
N VAL A 82 0.83 7.78 -0.97
CA VAL A 82 -0.33 8.19 -1.77
C VAL A 82 -1.44 8.76 -0.87
N PHE A 83 -1.73 8.11 0.26
CA PHE A 83 -2.70 8.58 1.25
C PHE A 83 -2.31 9.93 1.87
N LEU A 84 -1.03 10.10 2.23
CA LEU A 84 -0.51 11.35 2.80
C LEU A 84 -0.54 12.48 1.77
N GLY A 85 -0.14 12.20 0.52
CA GLY A 85 -0.23 13.16 -0.58
C GLY A 85 -1.67 13.65 -0.79
N LEU A 86 -2.64 12.73 -0.83
CA LEU A 86 -4.05 13.08 -0.95
C LEU A 86 -4.57 13.90 0.25
N SER A 87 -4.15 13.56 1.46
CA SER A 87 -4.54 14.28 2.67
C SER A 87 -3.99 15.71 2.68
N ILE A 88 -2.74 15.89 2.27
CA ILE A 88 -2.12 17.22 2.16
C ILE A 88 -2.77 18.03 1.03
N SER A 89 -2.98 17.44 -0.15
CA SER A 89 -3.60 18.12 -1.28
C SER A 89 -5.04 18.56 -0.98
N SER A 90 -5.83 17.72 -0.30
CA SER A 90 -7.21 18.07 0.07
C SER A 90 -7.26 19.17 1.13
N GLN A 91 -6.38 19.14 2.14
CA GLN A 91 -6.26 20.21 3.12
C GLN A 91 -5.80 21.53 2.51
N ALA A 92 -4.82 21.50 1.59
CA ALA A 92 -4.36 22.70 0.88
C ALA A 92 -5.44 23.32 0.00
N PHE A 93 -6.27 22.50 -0.66
CA PHE A 93 -7.40 22.98 -1.47
C PHE A 93 -8.52 23.56 -0.59
N ALA A 94 -8.79 22.96 0.57
CA ALA A 94 -9.79 23.44 1.52
C ALA A 94 -9.35 24.72 2.25
N ALA A 95 -8.05 24.90 2.51
CA ALA A 95 -7.49 26.08 3.15
C ALA A 95 -7.40 27.31 2.22
N GLY A 96 -7.67 27.15 0.90
CA GLY A 96 -7.71 28.25 -0.06
C GLY A 96 -6.36 28.95 -0.24
N THR A 97 -5.46 28.39 -1.05
CA THR A 97 -4.17 29.00 -1.46
C THR A 97 -3.24 29.48 -0.33
N VAL A 98 -3.49 29.18 0.95
CA VAL A 98 -2.60 29.51 2.07
C VAL A 98 -1.53 28.43 2.25
N LEU A 99 -0.76 28.17 1.20
CA LEU A 99 0.58 27.57 1.34
C LEU A 99 1.67 28.67 1.40
N ASP A 100 1.27 29.94 1.40
CA ASP A 100 2.14 31.10 1.62
C ASP A 100 2.51 31.21 3.10
N GLY A 101 3.57 30.50 3.51
CA GLY A 101 4.18 30.71 4.84
C GLY A 101 5.05 29.57 5.38
N ALA A 102 4.99 28.37 4.78
CA ALA A 102 5.85 27.27 5.20
C ALA A 102 7.25 27.43 4.60
N ASP A 103 8.23 27.75 5.42
CA ASP A 103 9.63 27.80 4.99
C ASP A 103 10.11 26.38 4.66
N LEU A 104 11.08 26.26 3.75
CA LEU A 104 11.57 24.99 3.21
C LEU A 104 12.08 24.06 4.33
N THR A 105 12.62 24.67 5.39
CA THR A 105 13.07 24.00 6.62
C THR A 105 11.92 23.33 7.39
N ASP A 106 10.75 23.97 7.46
CA ASP A 106 9.59 23.42 8.18
C ASP A 106 8.94 22.27 7.41
N ILE A 107 8.95 22.35 6.07
CA ILE A 107 8.55 21.24 5.21
C ILE A 107 9.49 20.04 5.42
N ILE A 108 10.81 20.26 5.44
CA ILE A 108 11.80 19.19 5.66
C ILE A 108 11.61 18.56 7.05
N LYS A 109 11.42 19.35 8.11
CA LYS A 109 11.15 18.84 9.46
C LYS A 109 9.85 18.03 9.49
N TYR A 110 8.78 18.53 8.88
CA TYR A 110 7.50 17.81 8.82
C TYR A 110 7.66 16.45 8.12
N VAL A 111 8.40 16.41 7.01
CA VAL A 111 8.67 15.17 6.28
C VAL A 111 9.50 14.20 7.13
N LEU A 112 10.59 14.66 7.75
CA LEU A 112 11.50 13.81 8.52
C LEU A 112 10.90 13.30 9.83
N PHE A 113 10.14 14.13 10.55
CA PHE A 113 9.64 13.79 11.88
C PHE A 113 8.24 13.16 11.88
N PHE A 114 7.45 13.35 10.82
CA PHE A 114 6.08 12.84 10.77
C PHE A 114 5.84 11.94 9.56
N VAL A 115 6.02 12.44 8.33
CA VAL A 115 5.68 11.68 7.11
C VAL A 115 6.51 10.39 7.00
N LEU A 116 7.81 10.48 7.22
CA LEU A 116 8.72 9.35 7.05
C LEU A 116 8.53 8.27 8.13
N PRO A 117 8.45 8.58 9.45
CA PRO A 117 8.15 7.58 10.47
C PRO A 117 6.78 6.91 10.29
N ILE A 118 5.75 7.67 9.90
CA ILE A 118 4.43 7.10 9.60
C ILE A 118 4.52 6.17 8.39
N SER A 119 5.18 6.59 7.31
CA SER A 119 5.34 5.78 6.09
C SER A 119 6.12 4.49 6.37
N VAL A 120 7.17 4.54 7.18
CA VAL A 120 7.94 3.36 7.61
C VAL A 120 7.07 2.44 8.46
N SER A 121 6.29 2.97 9.39
CA SER A 121 5.39 2.17 10.25
C SER A 121 4.32 1.45 9.42
N VAL A 122 3.72 2.14 8.44
CA VAL A 122 2.76 1.56 7.51
C VAL A 122 3.43 0.55 6.58
N GLY A 123 4.68 0.80 6.16
CA GLY A 123 5.52 -0.17 5.47
C GLY A 123 5.73 -1.45 6.30
N LEU A 124 6.00 -1.34 7.60
CA LEU A 124 6.15 -2.51 8.49
C LEU A 124 4.85 -3.32 8.60
N LEU A 125 3.68 -2.65 8.61
CA LEU A 125 2.39 -3.35 8.50
C LEU A 125 2.27 -4.10 7.17
N GLY A 126 2.70 -3.48 6.07
CA GLY A 126 2.81 -4.13 4.76
C GLY A 126 3.74 -5.35 4.78
N SER A 127 4.87 -5.29 5.50
CA SER A 127 5.76 -6.43 5.70
C SER A 127 5.07 -7.59 6.42
N ALA A 128 4.29 -7.31 7.48
CA ALA A 128 3.51 -8.33 8.17
C ALA A 128 2.49 -8.99 7.24
N GLN A 129 1.82 -8.20 6.39
CA GLN A 129 0.94 -8.71 5.34
C GLN A 129 1.69 -9.59 4.33
N GLY A 130 2.93 -9.22 3.97
CA GLY A 130 3.82 -10.03 3.13
C GLY A 130 4.16 -11.40 3.74
N VAL A 131 4.42 -11.47 5.04
CA VAL A 131 4.62 -12.75 5.76
C VAL A 131 3.37 -13.62 5.66
N LEU A 132 2.20 -13.04 5.90
CA LEU A 132 0.93 -13.77 5.78
C LEU A 132 0.73 -14.34 4.38
N PHE A 133 0.96 -13.54 3.33
CA PHE A 133 0.85 -14.01 1.96
C PHE A 133 1.85 -15.13 1.62
N PHE A 134 3.07 -15.09 2.16
CA PHE A 134 4.01 -16.19 1.96
C PHE A 134 3.46 -17.52 2.48
N HIS A 135 2.93 -17.53 3.71
CA HIS A 135 2.37 -18.74 4.31
C HIS A 135 1.11 -19.21 3.60
N LEU A 136 0.20 -18.30 3.27
CA LEU A 136 -1.04 -18.62 2.56
C LEU A 136 -0.75 -19.16 1.15
N ASN A 137 0.11 -18.50 0.39
CA ASN A 137 0.45 -18.94 -0.98
C ASN A 137 1.15 -20.31 -0.95
N ARG A 138 2.02 -20.55 0.04
CA ARG A 138 2.68 -21.86 0.21
C ARG A 138 1.66 -22.95 0.47
N TRP A 139 0.66 -22.68 1.32
CA TRP A 139 -0.39 -23.64 1.63
C TRP A 139 -1.29 -23.91 0.41
N GLN A 140 -1.71 -22.88 -0.32
CA GLN A 140 -2.52 -22.97 -1.54
C GLN A 140 -1.81 -23.66 -2.73
N LEU A 141 -0.49 -23.68 -2.72
CA LEU A 141 0.32 -24.41 -3.71
C LEU A 141 0.59 -25.86 -3.30
N ALA A 142 0.51 -26.18 -2.01
CA ALA A 142 0.63 -27.54 -1.49
C ALA A 142 -0.71 -28.31 -1.55
N SER A 143 -1.84 -27.61 -1.59
CA SER A 143 -3.19 -28.14 -1.87
C SER A 143 -3.48 -28.24 -3.37
#